data_AF-A0A9X1TVC5-F1
#
_entry.id   AF-A0A9X1TVC5-F1
#
_cell.length_a   1.000
_cell.length_b   1.000
_cell.length_c   1.000
_cell.angle_alpha   90.00
_cell.angle_beta   90.00
_cell.angle_gamma   90.00
#
_symmetry.space_group_name_H-M   'P 1'
#
loop_
_entity.id
_entity.type
_entity.pdbx_description
1 polymer ?
#
loop_
_entity_poly.entity_id
_entity_poly.type
_entity_poly.pdbx_seq_one_letter_code
_entity_poly.pdbx_strand_id
1 'polypeptide(L)'
;MNFKIITLPKPEIQICLHRDRSEENQEIVRITVFVVDSASQELMLETVAQFADAGSAGRFVSDFSIESGRIFLEECLNEDGIVIIR
;
A
#
# COMPACT_ATOMS: atom_id res chain seq x y z
N MET A 1 14.38 4.33 4.42
CA MET A 1 14.01 3.98 3.03
C MET A 1 12.84 4.88 2.64
N ASN A 2 12.84 5.49 1.45
CA ASN A 2 11.76 6.41 1.02
C ASN A 2 10.69 5.72 0.16
N PHE A 3 11.02 4.57 -0.42
CA PHE A 3 10.13 3.88 -1.33
C PHE A 3 10.35 2.37 -1.23
N LYS A 4 9.28 1.58 -1.29
CA LYS A 4 9.33 0.12 -1.32
C LYS A 4 8.19 -0.43 -2.18
N ILE A 5 8.48 -1.43 -3.00
CA ILE A 5 7.47 -2.19 -3.75
C ILE A 5 7.45 -3.61 -3.20
N ILE A 6 6.25 -4.13 -2.96
CA ILE A 6 6.00 -5.53 -2.66
C ILE A 6 5.10 -6.09 -3.74
N THR A 7 5.55 -7.15 -4.40
CA THR A 7 4.74 -7.87 -5.39
C THR A 7 4.20 -9.14 -4.77
N LEU A 8 2.87 -9.32 -4.82
CA LEU A 8 2.22 -10.58 -4.46
C LEU A 8 1.90 -11.36 -5.74
N PRO A 9 2.24 -12.66 -5.81
CA PRO A 9 1.94 -13.47 -6.97
C PRO A 9 0.47 -13.91 -7.00
N LYS A 10 -0.17 -13.78 -8.18
CA LYS A 10 -1.48 -14.32 -8.59
C LYS A 10 -2.68 -14.01 -7.65
N PRO A 11 -3.56 -13.06 -8.00
CA PRO A 11 -3.44 -12.08 -9.10
C PRO A 11 -2.19 -11.22 -8.94
N GLU A 12 -1.70 -10.60 -10.02
CA GLU A 12 -0.54 -9.72 -9.92
C GLU A 12 -0.94 -8.48 -9.13
N ILE A 13 -0.46 -8.41 -7.88
CA ILE A 13 -0.73 -7.28 -6.99
C ILE A 13 0.59 -6.62 -6.67
N GLN A 14 0.66 -5.30 -6.86
CA GLN A 14 1.80 -4.48 -6.49
C GLN A 14 1.39 -3.51 -5.39
N ILE A 15 2.09 -3.56 -4.27
CA ILE A 15 1.90 -2.66 -3.12
C ILE A 15 3.10 -1.73 -3.07
N CYS A 16 2.86 -0.46 -3.36
CA CYS A 16 3.84 0.60 -3.37
C CYS A 16 3.72 1.42 -2.08
N LEU A 17 4.81 1.50 -1.31
CA LEU A 17 4.92 2.40 -0.17
C LEU A 17 5.83 3.55 -0.56
N HIS A 18 5.34 4.78 -0.46
CA HIS A 18 6.10 5.99 -0.72
C HIS A 18 6.04 6.91 0.50
N ARG A 19 7.18 7.14 1.14
CA ARG A 19 7.33 8.15 2.17
C ARG A 19 7.39 9.51 1.50
N ASP A 20 6.55 10.43 1.96
CA ASP A 20 6.46 11.79 1.46
C ASP A 20 6.20 12.78 2.62
N ARG A 21 6.05 14.06 2.30
CA ARG A 21 5.48 15.07 3.19
C ARG A 21 4.14 15.55 2.67
N SER A 22 3.17 15.70 3.57
CA SER A 22 1.92 16.36 3.24
C SER A 22 2.13 17.87 3.01
N GLU A 23 1.12 18.54 2.46
CA GLU A 23 1.13 20.00 2.28
C GLU A 23 1.25 20.76 3.61
N GLU A 24 0.79 20.15 4.71
CA GLU A 24 0.94 20.65 6.09
C GLU A 24 2.31 20.31 6.72
N ASN A 25 3.27 19.82 5.91
CA ASN A 25 4.61 19.44 6.32
C ASN A 25 4.64 18.31 7.36
N GLN A 26 3.63 17.43 7.36
CA GLN A 26 3.61 16.20 8.16
C GLN A 26 4.28 15.07 7.39
N GLU A 27 4.99 14.18 8.09
CA GLU A 27 5.59 13.01 7.45
C GLU A 27 4.51 11.96 7.21
N ILE A 28 4.40 11.49 5.97
CA ILE A 28 3.38 10.52 5.57
C ILE A 28 4.01 9.34 4.84
N VAL A 29 3.31 8.22 4.85
CA VAL A 29 3.56 7.10 3.93
C VAL A 29 2.28 6.84 3.16
N ARG A 30 2.35 7.05 1.85
CA ARG A 30 1.31 6.70 0.89
C ARG A 30 1.47 5.23 0.54
N ILE A 31 0.41 4.45 0.72
CA ILE A 31 0.37 3.03 0.40
C ILE A 31 -0.62 2.89 -0.75
N THR A 32 -0.12 2.50 -1.92
CA THR A 32 -0.92 2.33 -3.13
C THR A 32 -0.87 0.88 -3.56
N VAL A 33 -2.03 0.28 -3.80
CA VAL A 33 -2.18 -1.11 -4.22
C VAL A 33 -2.72 -1.13 -5.62
N PHE A 34 -1.99 -1.77 -6.52
CA PHE A 34 -2.40 -2.04 -7.89
C PHE A 34 -2.76 -3.51 -7.99
N VAL A 35 -4.00 -3.82 -8.34
CA VAL A 35 -4.45 -5.18 -8.65
C VAL A 35 -4.70 -5.25 -10.15
N VAL A 36 -3.96 -6.11 -10.85
CA VAL A 36 -4.22 -6.42 -12.26
C VAL A 36 -4.91 -7.77 -12.32
N ASP A 37 -6.18 -7.77 -12.75
CA ASP A 37 -6.94 -9.01 -12.93
C ASP A 37 -6.67 -9.66 -14.31
N SER A 38 -7.19 -10.87 -14.49
CA SER A 38 -7.04 -11.62 -15.75
C SER A 38 -7.78 -10.99 -16.94
N ALA A 39 -8.68 -10.04 -16.69
CA ALA A 39 -9.40 -9.26 -17.70
C ALA A 39 -8.70 -7.92 -18.01
N SER A 40 -7.49 -7.69 -17.48
CA SER A 40 -6.74 -6.42 -17.59
C SER A 40 -7.47 -5.22 -16.97
N GLN A 41 -8.37 -5.45 -16.02
CA GLN A 41 -8.87 -4.37 -15.17
C GLN A 41 -7.82 -4.07 -14.09
N GLU A 42 -7.44 -2.80 -14.02
CA GLU A 42 -6.57 -2.27 -12.99
C GLU A 42 -7.43 -1.64 -11.90
N LEU A 43 -7.36 -2.21 -10.70
CA LEU A 43 -7.90 -1.59 -9.50
C LEU A 43 -6.74 -0.92 -8.77
N MET A 44 -6.90 0.38 -8.48
CA MET A 44 -5.97 1.15 -7.67
C MET A 44 -6.64 1.53 -6.35
N LEU A 45 -6.11 1.04 -5.24
CA LEU A 45 -6.53 1.40 -3.89
C LEU A 45 -5.41 2.23 -3.24
N GLU A 46 -5.78 3.27 -2.51
CA GLU A 46 -4.80 4.16 -1.88
C GLU A 46 -5.20 4.49 -0.44
N THR A 47 -4.21 4.45 0.46
CA THR A 47 -4.32 5.05 1.79
C THR A 47 -3.09 5.89 2.14
N VAL A 48 -3.24 6.73 3.15
CA VAL A 48 -2.16 7.57 3.68
C VAL A 48 -2.06 7.36 5.18
N ALA A 49 -0.89 6.90 5.63
CA ALA A 49 -0.53 6.81 7.04
C ALA A 49 0.30 8.02 7.45
N GLN A 50 -0.07 8.68 8.55
CA GLN A 50 0.65 9.83 9.10
C GLN A 50 1.63 9.40 10.19
N PHE A 51 2.76 10.10 10.27
CA PHE A 51 3.85 9.81 11.20
C PHE A 51 4.34 11.08 11.89
N ALA A 52 4.81 10.93 13.12
CA ALA A 52 5.34 12.05 13.91
C ALA A 52 6.65 12.61 13.34
N ASP A 53 7.48 11.75 12.72
CA ASP A 53 8.78 12.14 12.18
C ASP A 53 9.26 11.23 11.04
N ALA A 54 10.26 11.72 10.30
CA ALA A 54 10.85 11.03 9.15
C ALA A 54 11.46 9.67 9.49
N GLY A 55 11.97 9.49 10.71
CA GLY A 55 12.58 8.25 11.18
C GLY A 55 11.54 7.17 11.43
N SER A 56 10.39 7.52 12.01
CA SER A 56 9.26 6.61 12.18
C SER A 56 8.66 6.18 10.84
N ALA A 57 8.40 7.12 9.93
CA ALA A 57 7.94 6.83 8.57
C ALA A 57 8.93 5.94 7.80
N GLY A 58 10.23 6.27 7.88
CA GLY A 58 11.28 5.50 7.22
C GLY A 58 11.42 4.06 7.75
N ARG A 59 11.20 3.84 9.05
CA ARG A 59 11.17 2.50 9.67
C ARG A 59 9.96 1.71 9.20
N PHE A 60 8.78 2.32 9.22
CA PHE A 60 7.55 1.71 8.71
C PHE A 60 7.74 1.18 7.28
N VAL A 61 8.25 2.00 6.36
CA VAL A 61 8.53 1.57 4.98
C VAL A 61 9.52 0.41 4.93
N SER A 62 10.58 0.46 5.74
CA SER A 62 11.63 -0.56 5.75
C SER A 62 11.08 -1.91 6.25
N ASP A 63 10.30 -1.89 7.32
CA ASP A 63 9.81 -3.06 8.03
C ASP A 63 8.53 -3.65 7.42
N PHE A 64 7.82 -2.88 6.58
CA PHE A 64 6.57 -3.32 5.95
C PHE A 64 6.76 -4.63 5.18
N SER A 65 6.05 -5.69 5.58
CA SER A 65 6.27 -7.04 5.07
C SER A 65 5.23 -7.44 4.03
N ILE A 66 5.48 -8.56 3.34
CA ILE A 66 4.49 -9.21 2.47
C ILE A 66 3.20 -9.52 3.24
N GLU A 67 3.33 -9.97 4.49
CA GLU A 67 2.19 -10.29 5.36
C GLU A 67 1.39 -9.02 5.71
N SER A 68 2.07 -7.93 6.05
CA SER A 68 1.43 -6.62 6.29
C SER A 68 0.66 -6.16 5.05
N GLY A 69 1.25 -6.33 3.87
CA GLY A 69 0.61 -6.00 2.60
C GLY A 69 -0.64 -6.84 2.29
N ARG A 70 -0.65 -8.12 2.68
CA ARG A 70 -1.84 -8.98 2.52
C ARG A 70 -2.97 -8.56 3.45
N ILE A 71 -2.67 -8.31 4.72
CA ILE A 71 -3.66 -7.85 5.70
C ILE A 71 -4.26 -6.53 5.24
N PHE A 72 -3.40 -5.57 4.85
CA PHE A 72 -3.84 -4.28 4.33
C PHE A 72 -4.76 -4.41 3.11
N LEU A 73 -4.39 -5.25 2.13
CA LEU A 73 -5.22 -5.51 0.97
C LEU A 73 -6.59 -6.08 1.37
N GLU A 74 -6.64 -7.07 2.26
CA GLU A 74 -7.90 -7.64 2.74
C GLU A 74 -8.78 -6.60 3.43
N GLU A 75 -8.19 -5.72 4.24
CA GLU A 75 -8.90 -4.60 4.89
C GLU A 75 -9.47 -3.64 3.84
N CYS A 76 -8.69 -3.17 2.87
CA CYS A 76 -9.18 -2.25 1.84
C CYS A 76 -10.30 -2.87 0.99
N LEU A 77 -10.15 -4.14 0.58
CA LEU A 77 -11.18 -4.84 -0.19
C LEU A 77 -12.48 -4.97 0.61
N ASN A 78 -12.39 -5.24 1.91
CA ASN A 78 -13.56 -5.34 2.77
C ASN A 78 -14.24 -3.98 2.98
N GLU A 79 -13.48 -2.90 3.17
CA GLU A 79 -14.01 -1.53 3.33
C GLU A 79 -14.73 -1.05 2.07
N ASP A 80 -14.16 -1.29 0.89
CA ASP A 80 -14.74 -0.88 -0.40
C ASP A 80 -15.79 -1.88 -0.95
N GLY A 81 -16.03 -2.99 -0.25
CA GLY A 81 -16.95 -4.04 -0.68
C GLY A 81 -16.52 -4.76 -1.97
N ILE A 82 -15.22 -4.77 -2.27
CA ILE A 82 -14.64 -5.31 -3.49
C ILE A 82 -14.32 -6.80 -3.30
N VAL A 83 -14.87 -7.65 -4.18
CA VAL A 83 -14.59 -9.08 -4.18
C VAL A 83 -13.65 -9.43 -5.33
N ILE A 84 -12.41 -9.82 -5.03
CA ILE A 84 -11.49 -10.38 -6.03
C ILE A 84 -11.90 -11.84 -6.27
N ILE A 85 -12.46 -12.12 -7.44
CA ILE A 85 -12.80 -13.48 -7.86
C ILE A 85 -11.51 -14.18 -8.33
N ARG A 86 -11.15 -15.29 -7.68
CA ARG A 86 -9.97 -16.11 -8.00
C ARG A 86 -10.23 -17.10 -9.13
#